data_AF-A0A836IS45-F1
#
_entry.id   AF-A0A836IS45-F1
#
_cell.length_a   1.000
_cell.length_b   1.000
_cell.length_c   1.000
_cell.angle_alpha   90.00
_cell.angle_beta   90.00
_cell.angle_gamma   90.00
#
_symmetry.space_group_name_H-M   'P 1'
#
loop_
_entity.id
_entity.type
_entity.pdbx_description
1 polymer ?
#
loop_
_entity_poly.entity_id
_entity_poly.type
_entity_poly.pdbx_seq_one_letter_code
_entity_poly.pdbx_strand_id
1 'polypeptide(L)'
;MMMRRFTSRIAAFAAVAAAVPSRQLHFPLSAPPIEIDYLDSDPLEFAVRTEARKWGFDDLQYMRELAFVRIKENPSIGDFRKMTPEERRDLFWGSDRQDFFRHITFTLTGNPEHLYHRGW
;
A
#
# COMPACT_ATOMS: atom_id res chain seq x y z
N MET A 1 66.66 -44.61 3.34
CA MET A 1 66.23 -44.82 1.93
C MET A 1 64.77 -45.27 1.95
N MET A 2 63.96 -44.83 0.97
CA MET A 2 62.49 -45.02 0.80
C MET A 2 61.60 -44.27 1.82
N MET A 3 61.14 -43.04 1.57
CA MET A 3 60.07 -42.58 0.65
C MET A 3 58.64 -43.03 1.00
N ARG A 4 57.91 -42.08 1.61
CA ARG A 4 56.48 -41.75 1.54
C ARG A 4 55.58 -42.71 0.74
N ARG A 5 54.43 -43.08 1.33
CA ARG A 5 53.08 -42.86 0.72
C ARG A 5 52.04 -42.62 1.83
N PHE A 6 51.76 -41.35 2.13
CA PHE A 6 50.51 -40.95 2.78
C PHE A 6 49.41 -41.07 1.73
N THR A 7 48.48 -42.02 1.89
CA THR A 7 47.31 -42.12 1.03
C THR A 7 46.28 -41.09 1.47
N SER A 8 45.95 -40.17 0.57
CA SER A 8 45.02 -39.07 0.77
C SER A 8 43.59 -39.59 0.93
N ARG A 9 42.97 -39.32 2.09
CA ARG A 9 41.51 -39.31 2.20
C ARG A 9 41.04 -37.86 2.12
N ILE A 10 40.81 -37.37 0.90
CA ILE A 10 40.15 -36.08 0.68
C ILE A 10 39.20 -36.20 -0.52
N ALA A 11 38.03 -35.59 -0.35
CA ALA A 11 36.92 -35.37 -1.27
C ALA A 11 35.97 -36.58 -1.46
N ALA A 12 34.65 -36.45 -1.36
CA ALA A 12 33.82 -35.28 -1.60
C ALA A 12 32.68 -35.19 -0.57
N PHE A 13 32.70 -34.15 0.27
CA PHE A 13 31.45 -33.65 0.81
C PHE A 13 30.82 -32.83 -0.30
N ALA A 14 29.84 -33.43 -0.97
CA ALA A 14 28.94 -32.73 -1.87
C ALA A 14 28.40 -31.51 -1.12
N ALA A 15 28.68 -30.32 -1.62
CA ALA A 15 27.99 -29.11 -1.25
C ALA A 15 26.53 -29.30 -1.68
N VAL A 16 25.70 -29.85 -0.81
CA VAL A 16 24.24 -29.79 -0.95
C VAL A 16 23.89 -28.34 -0.67
N ALA A 17 23.87 -27.53 -1.72
CA ALA A 17 23.19 -26.25 -1.68
C ALA A 17 21.78 -26.55 -1.15
N ALA A 18 21.46 -26.04 0.03
CA ALA A 18 20.12 -26.10 0.57
C ALA A 18 19.21 -25.42 -0.44
N ALA A 19 18.57 -26.23 -1.30
CA ALA A 19 17.51 -25.78 -2.18
C ALA A 19 16.40 -25.29 -1.24
N VAL A 20 16.34 -23.98 -1.06
CA VAL A 20 15.20 -23.32 -0.41
C VAL A 20 14.00 -23.74 -1.25
N PRO A 21 13.05 -24.52 -0.72
CA PRO A 21 11.85 -24.81 -1.49
C PRO A 21 11.15 -23.47 -1.70
N SER A 22 11.16 -22.98 -2.94
CA SER A 22 10.32 -21.86 -3.32
C SER A 22 8.89 -22.35 -3.10
N ARG A 23 8.28 -21.87 -2.02
CA ARG A 23 6.87 -22.09 -1.75
C ARG A 23 6.14 -21.46 -2.94
N GLN A 24 5.78 -22.26 -3.93
CA GLN A 24 4.92 -21.82 -5.03
C GLN A 24 3.57 -21.53 -4.40
N LEU A 25 3.35 -20.25 -4.12
CA LEU A 25 2.06 -19.78 -3.67
C LEU A 25 1.12 -19.95 -4.86
N HIS A 26 0.20 -20.89 -4.73
CA HIS A 26 -0.81 -21.22 -5.75
C HIS A 26 -1.73 -20.03 -6.09
N PHE A 27 -1.65 -18.95 -5.30
CA PHE A 27 -2.33 -17.69 -5.51
C PHE A 27 -1.30 -16.57 -5.58
N PRO A 28 -1.42 -15.62 -6.53
CA PRO A 28 -0.58 -14.43 -6.51
C PRO A 28 -0.82 -13.69 -5.18
N LEU A 29 0.25 -13.44 -4.42
CA LEU A 29 0.21 -12.66 -3.17
C LEU A 29 -0.21 -11.20 -3.37
N SER A 30 -0.23 -10.75 -4.61
CA SER A 30 -0.70 -9.43 -5.00
C SER A 30 -1.77 -9.63 -6.06
N ALA A 31 -2.97 -9.09 -5.83
CA ALA A 31 -3.88 -8.84 -6.93
C ALA A 31 -3.11 -8.05 -8.00
N PRO A 32 -3.26 -8.35 -9.31
CA PRO A 32 -2.81 -7.42 -10.33
C PRO A 32 -3.43 -6.06 -9.98
N PRO A 33 -2.67 -4.95 -9.99
CA PRO A 33 -3.24 -3.64 -9.74
C PRO A 33 -4.19 -3.37 -10.90
N ILE A 34 -5.47 -3.70 -10.73
CA ILE A 34 -6.51 -3.23 -11.62
C ILE A 34 -6.44 -1.72 -11.49
N GLU A 35 -6.07 -1.05 -12.58
CA GLU A 35 -6.19 0.39 -12.68
C GLU A 35 -7.69 0.69 -12.61
N ILE A 36 -8.09 1.39 -11.56
CA ILE A 36 -9.50 1.71 -11.28
C ILE A 36 -9.69 3.14 -11.71
N ASP A 37 -10.49 3.31 -12.75
CA ASP A 37 -10.95 4.63 -13.19
C ASP A 37 -12.12 5.06 -12.31
N TYR A 38 -11.85 6.03 -11.43
CA TYR A 38 -12.85 6.58 -10.52
C TYR A 38 -13.82 7.51 -11.26
N LEU A 39 -15.09 7.11 -11.28
CA LEU A 39 -16.17 7.90 -11.86
C LEU A 39 -16.59 9.01 -10.90
N ASP A 40 -17.06 10.14 -11.45
CA ASP A 40 -17.58 11.24 -10.63
C ASP A 40 -18.77 10.82 -9.76
N SER A 41 -19.54 9.81 -10.19
CA SER A 41 -20.69 9.27 -9.46
C SER A 41 -20.33 8.32 -8.33
N ASP A 42 -19.08 7.86 -8.26
CA ASP A 42 -18.67 6.90 -7.24
C ASP A 42 -18.63 7.58 -5.86
N PRO A 43 -18.97 6.86 -4.79
CA PRO A 43 -18.84 7.39 -3.43
C PRO A 43 -17.37 7.52 -3.05
N LEU A 44 -17.02 8.62 -2.36
CA LEU A 44 -15.64 8.85 -1.90
C LEU A 44 -15.14 7.69 -1.03
N GLU A 45 -15.97 7.12 -0.16
CA GLU A 45 -15.63 5.95 0.65
C GLU A 45 -15.08 4.80 -0.21
N PHE A 46 -15.65 4.53 -1.38
CA PHE A 46 -15.19 3.44 -2.24
C PHE A 46 -13.74 3.65 -2.71
N ALA A 47 -13.40 4.87 -3.14
CA ALA A 47 -12.04 5.21 -3.54
C ALA A 47 -11.06 5.13 -2.37
N VAL A 48 -11.44 5.69 -1.22
CA VAL A 48 -10.62 5.68 -0.01
C VAL A 48 -10.32 4.23 0.43
N ARG A 49 -11.33 3.34 0.40
CA ARG A 49 -11.18 1.91 0.74
C ARG A 49 -10.24 1.19 -0.19
N THR A 50 -10.44 1.43 -1.47
CA THR A 50 -9.68 0.80 -2.54
C THR A 50 -8.22 1.21 -2.48
N GLU A 51 -7.94 2.50 -2.35
CA GLU A 51 -6.56 3.00 -2.28
C GLU A 51 -5.85 2.57 -1.00
N ALA A 52 -6.54 2.54 0.14
CA ALA A 52 -5.92 2.05 1.37
C ALA A 52 -5.54 0.57 1.31
N ARG A 53 -6.40 -0.27 0.71
CA ARG A 53 -6.07 -1.68 0.48
C ARG A 53 -4.88 -1.86 -0.46
N LYS A 54 -4.82 -1.07 -1.55
CA LYS A 54 -3.65 -1.06 -2.45
C LYS A 54 -2.36 -0.69 -1.71
N TRP A 55 -2.47 0.20 -0.73
CA TRP A 55 -1.35 0.65 0.09
C TRP A 55 -0.97 -0.30 1.22
N GLY A 56 -1.75 -1.36 1.46
CA GLY A 56 -1.45 -2.36 2.48
C GLY A 56 -1.98 -2.02 3.87
N PHE A 57 -2.93 -1.08 3.99
CA PHE A 57 -3.74 -1.01 5.21
C PHE A 57 -4.62 -2.26 5.29
N ASP A 58 -4.57 -2.95 6.42
CA ASP A 58 -5.59 -3.95 6.72
C ASP A 58 -6.94 -3.26 7.01
N ASP A 59 -8.05 -3.99 6.83
CA ASP A 59 -9.40 -3.44 7.00
C ASP A 59 -9.64 -2.88 8.42
N LEU A 60 -8.91 -3.35 9.45
CA LEU A 60 -9.03 -2.89 10.85
C LEU A 60 -8.27 -1.58 11.12
N GLN A 61 -7.06 -1.44 10.60
CA GLN A 61 -6.26 -0.21 10.61
C GLN A 61 -6.96 0.85 9.78
N TYR A 62 -7.45 0.47 8.60
CA TYR A 62 -8.26 1.32 7.75
C TYR A 62 -9.53 1.82 8.46
N MET A 63 -10.29 0.92 9.10
CA MET A 63 -11.48 1.30 9.86
C MET A 63 -11.16 2.12 11.12
N ARG A 64 -10.00 1.96 11.77
CA ARG A 64 -9.63 2.82 12.91
C ARG A 64 -9.26 4.24 12.48
N GLU A 65 -8.46 4.38 11.43
CA GLU A 65 -8.03 5.68 10.92
C GLU A 65 -9.20 6.47 10.32
N LEU A 66 -10.19 5.77 9.75
CA LEU A 66 -11.40 6.40 9.21
C LEU A 66 -12.61 6.39 10.13
N ALA A 67 -12.61 5.65 11.24
CA ALA A 67 -13.68 5.76 12.25
C ALA A 67 -13.72 7.16 12.89
N PHE A 68 -12.62 7.91 12.85
CA PHE A 68 -12.58 9.32 13.23
C PHE A 68 -12.96 10.27 12.09
N VAL A 69 -12.74 9.83 10.85
CA VAL A 69 -13.24 10.47 9.62
C VAL A 69 -14.67 9.97 9.38
N ARG A 70 -15.62 10.48 10.16
CA ARG A 70 -16.99 10.58 9.61
C ARG A 70 -16.83 11.39 8.32
N ILE A 71 -16.72 10.73 7.17
CA ILE A 71 -16.90 11.38 5.88
C ILE A 71 -18.32 11.91 5.95
N LYS A 72 -18.44 13.15 6.41
CA LYS A 72 -19.72 13.78 6.69
C LYS A 72 -20.44 13.78 5.35
N GLU A 73 -21.55 13.05 5.29
CA GLU A 73 -22.42 12.96 4.11
C GLU A 73 -21.83 12.20 2.89
N ASN A 74 -20.70 11.47 3.04
CA ASN A 74 -20.07 10.63 1.99
C ASN A 74 -20.24 11.17 0.56
N PRO A 75 -19.56 12.29 0.21
CA PRO A 75 -19.75 12.94 -1.07
C PRO A 75 -19.33 12.01 -2.22
N SER A 76 -19.79 12.34 -3.42
CA SER A 76 -19.29 11.69 -4.62
C SER A 76 -17.84 12.12 -4.91
N ILE A 77 -17.10 11.33 -5.69
CA ILE A 77 -15.75 11.70 -6.14
C ILE A 77 -15.81 12.99 -6.98
N GLY A 78 -16.87 13.19 -7.76
CA GLY A 78 -17.08 14.41 -8.51
C GLY A 78 -17.24 15.65 -7.62
N ASP A 79 -17.91 15.51 -6.48
CA ASP A 79 -18.01 16.58 -5.48
C ASP A 79 -16.66 16.83 -4.81
N PHE A 80 -15.94 15.76 -4.44
CA PHE A 80 -14.60 15.84 -3.88
C PHE A 80 -13.62 16.59 -4.79
N ARG A 81 -13.67 16.35 -6.10
CA ARG A 81 -12.83 17.04 -7.11
C ARG A 81 -13.13 18.54 -7.20
N LYS A 82 -14.37 18.96 -6.90
CA LYS A 82 -14.82 20.36 -6.93
C LYS A 82 -14.56 21.09 -5.61
N MET A 83 -14.33 20.36 -4.52
CA MET A 83 -14.02 20.94 -3.22
C MET A 83 -12.67 21.65 -3.22
N THR A 84 -12.63 22.77 -2.50
CA THR A 84 -11.39 23.45 -2.13
C THR A 84 -10.49 22.52 -1.30
N PRO A 85 -9.16 22.74 -1.31
CA PRO A 85 -8.26 21.99 -0.43
C PRO A 85 -8.66 22.06 1.05
N GLU A 86 -9.18 23.21 1.49
CA GLU A 86 -9.74 23.40 2.83
C GLU A 86 -10.87 22.40 3.13
N GLU A 87 -11.90 22.36 2.29
CA GLU A 87 -13.05 21.46 2.46
C GLU A 87 -12.64 19.99 2.42
N ARG A 88 -11.67 19.63 1.57
CA ARG A 88 -11.15 18.26 1.52
C ARG A 88 -10.39 17.88 2.79
N ARG A 89 -9.62 18.80 3.39
CA ARG A 89 -8.95 18.53 4.68
C ARG A 89 -9.96 18.33 5.80
N ASP A 90 -11.03 19.12 5.81
CA ASP A 90 -12.06 19.02 6.83
C ASP A 90 -12.77 17.65 6.80
N LEU A 91 -12.85 17.00 5.64
CA LEU A 91 -13.32 15.61 5.54
C LEU A 91 -12.41 14.63 6.29
N PHE A 92 -11.10 14.86 6.30
CA PHE A 92 -10.10 14.00 6.94
C PHE A 92 -9.66 14.52 8.32
N TRP A 93 -10.42 15.44 8.91
CA TRP A 93 -10.14 16.00 10.23
C TRP A 93 -10.00 14.89 11.27
N GLY A 94 -8.86 14.85 11.96
CA GLY A 94 -8.57 13.86 13.00
C GLY A 94 -7.84 12.60 12.53
N SER A 95 -7.62 12.43 11.23
CA SER A 95 -6.66 11.45 10.72
C SER A 95 -5.23 11.88 11.06
N ASP A 96 -4.38 10.96 11.51
CA ASP A 96 -2.96 11.24 11.70
C ASP A 96 -2.11 11.04 10.41
N ARG A 97 -2.72 10.47 9.37
CA ARG A 97 -2.09 9.97 8.15
C ARG A 97 -1.97 11.02 7.04
N GLN A 98 -1.06 11.96 7.23
CA GLN A 98 -0.67 12.93 6.20
C GLN A 98 -0.17 12.28 4.90
N ASP A 99 0.58 11.19 5.01
CA ASP A 99 1.02 10.43 3.84
C ASP A 99 -0.20 9.96 3.05
N PHE A 100 -1.16 9.33 3.73
CA PHE A 100 -2.39 8.81 3.13
C PHE A 100 -3.21 9.88 2.44
N PHE A 101 -3.45 10.99 3.14
CA PHE A 101 -4.13 12.15 2.59
C PHE A 101 -3.47 12.65 1.29
N ARG A 102 -2.14 12.76 1.28
CA ARG A 102 -1.41 13.27 0.11
C ARG A 102 -1.56 12.37 -1.12
N HIS A 103 -1.57 11.06 -0.93
CA HIS A 103 -1.77 10.09 -2.01
C HIS A 103 -3.20 10.11 -2.52
N ILE A 104 -4.21 10.12 -1.64
CA ILE A 104 -5.60 10.10 -2.10
C ILE A 104 -5.96 11.37 -2.88
N THR A 105 -5.45 12.54 -2.46
CA THR A 105 -5.67 13.77 -3.24
C THR A 105 -4.93 13.74 -4.57
N PHE A 106 -3.69 13.24 -4.60
CA PHE A 106 -2.98 13.06 -5.87
C PHE A 106 -3.73 12.12 -6.82
N THR A 107 -4.20 10.98 -6.32
CA THR A 107 -4.93 9.99 -7.11
C THR A 107 -6.26 10.53 -7.64
N LEU A 108 -7.01 11.30 -6.84
CA LEU A 108 -8.36 11.74 -7.22
C LEU A 108 -8.41 13.09 -7.94
N THR A 109 -7.47 14.00 -7.68
CA THR A 109 -7.47 15.37 -8.22
C THR A 109 -6.22 15.72 -9.03
N GLY A 110 -5.23 14.82 -9.08
CA GLY A 110 -3.94 15.05 -9.73
C GLY A 110 -2.99 15.95 -8.94
N ASN A 111 -3.42 16.49 -7.79
CA ASN A 111 -2.65 17.41 -6.97
C ASN A 111 -2.47 16.86 -5.54
N PRO A 112 -1.27 16.48 -5.10
CA PRO A 112 -1.02 16.14 -3.71
C PRO A 112 -1.25 17.36 -2.80
N GLU A 113 -1.84 17.11 -1.63
CA GLU A 113 -2.16 18.16 -0.66
C GLU A 113 -1.64 17.81 0.74
N HIS A 114 -1.53 18.85 1.57
CA HIS A 114 -1.11 18.73 2.95
C HIS A 114 -2.29 18.84 3.92
N LEU A 115 -2.39 17.88 4.83
CA LEU A 115 -3.43 17.80 5.85
C LEU A 115 -3.26 18.88 6.93
N TYR A 116 -2.01 19.17 7.34
CA TYR A 116 -1.72 20.09 8.45
C TYR A 116 -1.18 21.46 8.04
N HIS A 117 -0.72 21.61 6.80
CA HIS A 117 -0.08 22.83 6.31
C HIS A 117 -0.93 23.49 5.22
N ARG A 118 -0.88 24.82 5.18
CA ARG A 118 -1.43 25.62 4.07
C ARG A 118 -0.31 25.88 3.08
N GLY A 119 -0.34 25.24 1.92
CA GLY A 119 0.70 25.34 0.88
C GLY A 119 1.40 24.02 0.57
N TRP A 120 2.23 24.05 -0.48
CA TRP A 120 3.04 22.94 -1.00
C TRP A 120 4.42 22.91 -0.35
#